data_AF-A0A815ZKL1-F1
#
_entry.id   AF-A0A815ZKL1-F1
#
_cell.length_a   1.000
_cell.length_b   1.000
_cell.length_c   1.000
_cell.angle_alpha   90.00
_cell.angle_beta   90.00
_cell.angle_gamma   90.00
#
_symmetry.space_group_name_H-M   'P 1'
#
loop_
_entity.id
_entity.type
_entity.pdbx_description
1 polymer ?
#
loop_
_entity_poly.entity_id
_entity_poly.type
_entity_poly.pdbx_seq_one_letter_code
_entity_poly.pdbx_strand_id
1 'polypeptide(L)'
;ILRRMMALCVEEMSDGLCARENEQRLLRNMDVHVAVLDLLKIPYDKAEDTRMNHIMRLAHNLLQYFCYENPTNQAKLFELYFNDYHQISEEQEVETCCYIFMNNVQLCKTITEKHIQHFVHLIELHGRKMLYIKFLQTIVKAENQYIKNCQDIVMSEGVGNAK
;
A
#
# COMPACT_ATOMS: atom_id res chain seq x y z
N ILE A 1 6.91 -12.21 -16.38
CA ILE A 1 7.59 -10.89 -16.39
C ILE A 1 7.47 -10.21 -15.02
N LEU A 2 6.27 -9.98 -14.49
CA LEU A 2 6.04 -9.37 -13.15
C LEU A 2 6.93 -9.96 -12.03
N ARG A 3 7.01 -11.30 -11.92
CA ARG A 3 7.89 -11.97 -10.94
C ARG A 3 9.37 -11.63 -11.08
N ARG A 4 9.86 -11.46 -12.31
CA ARG A 4 11.26 -11.08 -12.55
C ARG A 4 11.49 -9.63 -12.17
N MET A 5 10.54 -8.74 -12.46
CA MET A 5 10.60 -7.34 -12.04
C MET A 5 10.58 -7.20 -10.51
N MET A 6 9.78 -8.02 -9.82
CA MET A 6 9.77 -8.08 -8.35
C MET A 6 11.16 -8.40 -7.78
N ALA A 7 11.84 -9.40 -8.35
CA ALA A 7 13.20 -9.77 -7.95
C ALA A 7 14.28 -8.72 -8.30
N LEU A 8 13.94 -7.71 -9.10
CA LEU A 8 14.81 -6.54 -9.29
C LEU A 8 14.63 -5.53 -8.16
N CYS A 9 13.45 -5.46 -7.53
CA CYS A 9 13.18 -4.45 -6.50
C CYS A 9 13.80 -4.78 -5.13
N VAL A 10 13.95 -6.07 -4.82
CA VAL A 10 14.37 -6.54 -3.49
C VAL A 10 15.31 -7.73 -3.61
N GLU A 11 16.14 -7.92 -2.59
CA GLU A 11 17.04 -9.05 -2.43
C GLU A 11 16.75 -9.78 -1.12
N GLU A 12 16.66 -11.10 -1.17
CA GLU A 12 16.58 -11.93 0.03
C GLU A 12 17.99 -12.10 0.62
N MET A 13 18.16 -11.63 1.84
CA MET A 13 19.39 -11.74 2.64
C MET A 13 19.12 -12.65 3.86
N SER A 14 20.18 -13.05 4.58
CA SER A 14 20.05 -13.89 5.79
C SER A 14 19.14 -13.29 6.86
N ASP A 15 19.09 -11.95 6.94
CA ASP A 15 18.42 -11.20 8.01
C ASP A 15 17.11 -10.55 7.53
N GLY A 16 16.66 -10.85 6.31
CA GLY A 16 15.41 -10.34 5.75
C GLY A 16 15.54 -9.82 4.32
N LEU A 17 14.57 -8.99 3.92
CA LEU A 17 14.53 -8.34 2.60
C LEU A 17 15.30 -7.02 2.62
N CYS A 18 16.17 -6.83 1.64
CA CYS A 18 16.89 -5.57 1.41
C CYS A 18 16.40 -4.91 0.11
N ALA A 19 16.21 -3.59 0.12
CA ALA A 19 15.83 -2.84 -1.07
C ALA A 19 16.99 -2.71 -2.08
N ARG A 20 16.66 -2.90 -3.35
CA ARG A 20 17.57 -2.68 -4.48
C ARG A 20 17.27 -1.32 -5.11
N GLU A 21 17.75 -0.25 -4.48
CA GLU A 21 17.37 1.12 -4.82
C GLU A 21 17.70 1.51 -6.27
N ASN A 22 18.83 1.02 -6.81
CA ASN A 22 19.25 1.33 -8.17
C ASN A 22 18.30 0.72 -9.20
N GLU A 23 17.95 -0.54 -9.03
CA GLU A 23 17.02 -1.28 -9.87
C GLU A 23 15.60 -0.72 -9.75
N GLN A 24 15.14 -0.42 -8.53
CA GLN A 24 13.87 0.28 -8.29
C GLN A 24 13.83 1.63 -9.01
N ARG A 25 14.93 2.39 -9.02
CA ARG A 25 15.06 3.66 -9.76
C ARG A 25 15.00 3.44 -11.27
N LEU A 26 15.63 2.39 -11.79
CA LEU A 26 15.53 2.04 -13.22
C LEU A 26 14.08 1.72 -13.60
N LEU A 27 13.39 0.90 -12.81
CA LEU A 27 11.98 0.56 -13.04
C LEU A 27 11.08 1.81 -12.99
N ARG A 28 11.37 2.75 -12.08
CA ARG A 28 10.67 4.04 -12.02
C ARG A 28 10.88 4.83 -13.31
N ASN A 29 12.13 4.98 -13.75
CA ASN A 29 12.47 5.75 -14.95
C ASN A 29 11.94 5.12 -16.25
N MET A 30 11.64 3.83 -16.23
CA MET A 30 10.97 3.11 -17.33
C MET A 30 9.43 3.12 -17.20
N ASP A 31 8.88 3.87 -16.26
CA ASP A 31 7.44 3.98 -15.99
C ASP A 31 6.72 2.64 -15.82
N VAL A 32 7.43 1.62 -15.29
CA VAL A 32 6.87 0.29 -15.06
C VAL A 32 5.67 0.35 -14.13
N HIS A 33 5.77 1.15 -13.06
CA HIS A 33 4.69 1.41 -12.12
C HIS A 33 3.44 2.00 -12.80
N VAL A 34 3.58 2.89 -13.78
CA VAL A 34 2.45 3.44 -14.54
C VAL A 34 1.76 2.35 -15.36
N ALA A 35 2.53 1.56 -16.10
CA ALA A 35 1.98 0.45 -16.88
C ALA A 35 1.28 -0.60 -16.01
N VAL A 36 1.81 -0.86 -14.81
CA VAL A 36 1.19 -1.78 -13.83
C VAL A 36 -0.11 -1.20 -13.28
N LEU A 37 -0.18 0.10 -13.01
CA LEU A 37 -1.42 0.77 -12.60
C LEU A 37 -2.47 0.74 -13.71
N ASP A 38 -2.08 0.89 -14.98
CA ASP A 38 -3.01 0.79 -16.10
C ASP A 38 -3.50 -0.65 -16.31
N LEU A 39 -2.66 -1.66 -16.06
CA LEU A 39 -3.08 -3.06 -16.00
C LEU A 39 -4.16 -3.29 -14.93
N LEU A 40 -4.00 -2.73 -13.73
CA LEU A 40 -4.95 -2.89 -12.63
C LEU A 40 -6.34 -2.28 -12.93
N LYS A 41 -6.42 -1.29 -13.84
CA LYS A 41 -7.69 -0.67 -14.27
C LYS A 41 -8.46 -1.52 -15.28
N ILE A 42 -7.88 -2.60 -15.81
CA ILE A 42 -8.56 -3.44 -16.81
C ILE A 42 -9.67 -4.23 -16.13
N PRO A 43 -10.95 -4.05 -16.53
CA PRO A 43 -12.06 -4.80 -15.94
C PRO A 43 -11.99 -6.27 -16.34
N TYR A 44 -12.32 -7.15 -15.41
CA TYR A 44 -12.38 -8.59 -15.63
C TYR A 44 -13.38 -9.23 -14.67
N ASP A 45 -13.78 -10.47 -14.97
CA ASP A 45 -14.66 -11.23 -14.10
C ASP A 45 -13.87 -11.82 -12.92
N LYS A 46 -14.03 -11.23 -11.73
CA LYS A 46 -13.34 -11.67 -10.50
C LYS A 46 -13.82 -13.02 -10.00
N ALA A 47 -15.04 -13.45 -10.33
CA ALA A 47 -15.59 -14.73 -9.91
C ALA A 47 -15.06 -15.88 -10.78
N GLU A 48 -14.98 -15.65 -12.10
CA GLU A 48 -14.67 -16.72 -13.07
C GLU A 48 -13.21 -16.69 -13.55
N ASP A 49 -12.58 -15.52 -13.70
CA ASP A 49 -11.22 -15.40 -14.25
C ASP A 49 -10.14 -15.52 -13.17
N THR A 50 -9.94 -16.75 -12.72
CA THR A 50 -8.89 -17.13 -11.76
C THR A 50 -7.48 -16.77 -12.22
N ARG A 51 -7.23 -16.73 -13.54
CA ARG A 51 -5.91 -16.35 -14.08
C ARG A 51 -5.69 -14.86 -13.95
N MET A 52 -6.71 -14.05 -14.25
CA MET A 52 -6.62 -12.61 -14.10
C MET A 52 -6.50 -12.22 -12.62
N ASN A 53 -7.24 -12.87 -11.72
CA ASN A 53 -7.07 -12.71 -10.27
C ASN A 53 -5.60 -12.88 -9.83
N HIS A 54 -4.92 -13.90 -10.37
CA HIS A 54 -3.50 -14.14 -10.10
C HIS A 54 -2.58 -13.05 -10.69
N ILE A 55 -2.89 -12.57 -11.90
CA ILE A 55 -2.14 -11.48 -12.54
C ILE A 55 -2.27 -10.18 -11.74
N MET A 56 -3.48 -9.81 -11.31
CA MET A 56 -3.72 -8.61 -10.50
C MET A 56 -2.99 -8.69 -9.16
N ARG A 57 -3.00 -9.85 -8.50
CA ARG A 57 -2.20 -10.08 -7.29
C ARG A 57 -0.70 -9.85 -7.52
N LEU A 58 -0.16 -10.40 -8.62
CA LEU A 58 1.25 -10.19 -8.96
C LEU A 58 1.56 -8.72 -9.31
N ALA A 59 0.60 -7.98 -9.86
CA ALA A 59 0.72 -6.55 -10.12
C ALA A 59 0.80 -5.75 -8.81
N HIS A 60 -0.09 -6.02 -7.84
CA HIS A 60 -0.01 -5.42 -6.50
C HIS A 60 1.31 -5.74 -5.79
N ASN A 61 1.74 -6.99 -5.80
CA ASN A 61 3.03 -7.38 -5.18
C ASN A 61 4.21 -6.64 -5.82
N LEU A 62 4.18 -6.41 -7.14
CA LEU A 62 5.21 -5.62 -7.81
C LEU A 62 5.21 -4.16 -7.33
N LEU A 63 4.04 -3.54 -7.19
CA LEU A 63 3.94 -2.17 -6.64
C LEU A 63 4.42 -2.10 -5.18
N GLN A 64 4.11 -3.12 -4.38
CA GLN A 64 4.58 -3.22 -3.00
C GLN A 64 6.12 -3.25 -2.94
N TYR A 65 6.77 -4.14 -3.68
CA TYR A 65 8.24 -4.21 -3.70
C TYR A 65 8.89 -3.00 -4.38
N PHE A 66 8.22 -2.39 -5.36
CA PHE A 66 8.66 -1.13 -5.95
C PHE A 66 8.76 -0.01 -4.90
N CYS A 67 7.89 -0.01 -3.89
CA CYS A 67 7.90 0.95 -2.79
C CYS A 67 8.75 0.52 -1.57
N TYR A 68 9.19 -0.73 -1.49
CA TYR A 68 9.89 -1.25 -0.31
C TYR A 68 11.16 -0.44 -0.01
N GLU A 69 11.18 0.17 1.18
CA GLU A 69 12.23 1.08 1.69
C GLU A 69 12.67 2.18 0.71
N ASN A 70 11.76 2.66 -0.14
CA ASN A 70 12.08 3.67 -1.15
C ASN A 70 11.14 4.89 -1.10
N PRO A 71 11.50 5.94 -0.35
CA PRO A 71 10.66 7.12 -0.16
C PRO A 71 10.25 7.84 -1.45
N THR A 72 11.10 7.81 -2.47
CA THR A 72 10.79 8.46 -3.75
C THR A 72 9.71 7.68 -4.52
N ASN A 73 9.82 6.36 -4.54
CA ASN A 73 8.83 5.49 -5.19
C ASN A 73 7.50 5.49 -4.43
N GLN A 74 7.55 5.49 -3.10
CA GLN A 74 6.39 5.67 -2.24
C GLN A 74 5.63 6.95 -2.56
N ALA A 75 6.32 8.10 -2.68
CA ALA A 75 5.67 9.36 -3.02
C ALA A 75 5.01 9.32 -4.41
N LYS A 76 5.66 8.69 -5.39
CA LYS A 76 5.09 8.52 -6.73
C LYS A 76 3.84 7.64 -6.73
N LEU A 77 3.89 6.52 -6.01
CA LEU A 77 2.73 5.64 -5.94
C LEU A 77 1.60 6.26 -5.12
N PHE A 78 1.90 7.01 -4.06
CA PHE A 78 0.91 7.81 -3.35
C PHE A 78 0.14 8.74 -4.30
N GLU A 79 0.85 9.52 -5.13
CA GLU A 79 0.24 10.46 -6.08
C GLU A 79 -0.69 9.77 -7.09
N LEU A 80 -0.28 8.61 -7.62
CA LEU A 80 -0.95 7.93 -8.72
C LEU A 80 -2.01 6.91 -8.30
N TYR A 81 -1.92 6.38 -7.08
CA TYR A 81 -2.76 5.29 -6.60
C TYR A 81 -3.59 5.69 -5.37
N PHE A 82 -2.96 6.24 -4.33
CA PHE A 82 -3.65 6.51 -3.07
C PHE A 82 -4.57 7.73 -3.12
N ASN A 83 -4.30 8.70 -3.99
CA ASN A 83 -5.16 9.88 -4.13
C ASN A 83 -6.63 9.55 -4.46
N ASP A 84 -6.89 8.41 -5.10
CA ASP A 84 -8.24 7.89 -5.34
C ASP A 84 -8.61 6.78 -4.32
N TYR A 85 -8.38 7.07 -3.03
CA TYR A 85 -8.57 6.12 -1.94
C TYR A 85 -9.99 5.53 -1.85
N HIS A 86 -11.00 6.17 -2.42
CA HIS A 86 -12.37 5.67 -2.44
C HIS A 86 -12.50 4.34 -3.22
N GLN A 87 -11.61 4.07 -4.18
CA GLN A 87 -11.60 2.81 -4.92
C GLN A 87 -10.95 1.67 -4.13
N ILE A 88 -10.23 1.97 -3.05
CA ILE A 88 -9.49 1.00 -2.25
C ILE A 88 -10.46 0.29 -1.31
N SER A 89 -10.62 -1.02 -1.50
CA SER A 89 -11.54 -1.85 -0.70
C SER A 89 -11.01 -3.27 -0.48
N GLU A 90 -10.23 -3.80 -1.42
CA GLU A 90 -9.73 -5.16 -1.38
C GLU A 90 -8.44 -5.29 -0.56
N GLU A 91 -8.19 -6.50 -0.06
CA GLU A 91 -7.02 -6.77 0.78
C GLU A 91 -5.71 -6.42 0.06
N GLN A 92 -5.55 -6.81 -1.20
CA GLN A 92 -4.34 -6.50 -1.97
C GLN A 92 -4.10 -4.99 -2.11
N GLU A 93 -5.17 -4.22 -2.24
CA GLU A 93 -5.12 -2.77 -2.39
C GLU A 93 -4.66 -2.10 -1.08
N VAL A 94 -5.19 -2.56 0.06
CA VAL A 94 -4.78 -2.08 1.39
C VAL A 94 -3.35 -2.50 1.72
N GLU A 95 -2.91 -3.68 1.31
CA GLU A 95 -1.53 -4.09 1.47
C GLU A 95 -0.59 -3.18 0.67
N THR A 96 -0.94 -2.82 -0.57
CA THR A 96 -0.21 -1.81 -1.35
C THR A 96 -0.14 -0.47 -0.59
N CYS A 97 -1.23 -0.03 0.05
CA CYS A 97 -1.19 1.16 0.90
C CYS A 97 -0.20 1.04 2.05
N CYS A 98 -0.11 -0.12 2.72
CA CYS A 98 0.88 -0.32 3.77
C CYS A 98 2.30 -0.04 3.24
N TYR A 99 2.66 -0.54 2.06
CA TYR A 99 3.99 -0.31 1.47
C TYR A 99 4.23 1.14 1.03
N ILE A 100 3.19 1.88 0.64
CA ILE A 100 3.28 3.31 0.33
C ILE A 100 3.70 4.11 1.57
N PHE A 101 3.16 3.79 2.74
CA PHE A 101 3.40 4.55 3.96
C PHE A 101 4.48 3.97 4.88
N MET A 102 4.89 2.72 4.65
CA MET A 102 5.84 2.00 5.49
C MET A 102 7.14 2.81 5.68
N ASN A 103 7.46 3.10 6.94
CA ASN A 103 8.66 3.86 7.33
C ASN A 103 8.80 5.23 6.64
N ASN A 104 7.71 5.85 6.20
CA ASN A 104 7.75 7.17 5.57
C ASN A 104 7.01 8.23 6.40
N VAL A 105 7.72 8.84 7.34
CA VAL A 105 7.16 9.84 8.26
C VAL A 105 6.52 11.01 7.52
N GLN A 106 7.10 11.44 6.39
CA GLN A 106 6.59 12.60 5.64
C GLN A 106 5.27 12.29 4.95
N LEU A 107 5.15 11.12 4.31
CA LEU A 107 3.89 10.69 3.70
C LEU A 107 2.83 10.43 4.76
N CYS A 108 3.17 9.77 5.86
CA CYS A 108 2.17 9.52 6.90
C CYS A 108 1.61 10.81 7.51
N LYS A 109 2.38 11.92 7.53
CA LYS A 109 1.87 13.24 7.95
C LYS A 109 0.87 13.85 6.98
N THR A 110 0.78 13.40 5.73
CA THR A 110 -0.21 13.89 4.75
C THR A 110 -1.57 13.19 4.87
N ILE A 111 -1.66 12.13 5.69
CA ILE A 111 -2.93 11.46 5.99
C ILE A 111 -3.89 12.46 6.66
N THR A 112 -5.13 12.41 6.21
CA THR A 112 -6.23 13.25 6.69
C THR A 112 -7.25 12.38 7.41
N GLU A 113 -8.14 13.03 8.17
CA GLU A 113 -9.25 12.37 8.85
C GLU A 113 -10.13 11.55 7.88
N LYS A 114 -10.40 12.09 6.68
CA LYS A 114 -11.20 11.41 5.65
C LYS A 114 -10.59 10.10 5.19
N HIS A 115 -9.26 10.05 5.06
CA HIS A 115 -8.57 8.81 4.73
C HIS A 115 -8.80 7.78 5.84
N ILE A 116 -8.60 8.16 7.10
CA ILE A 116 -8.76 7.24 8.24
C ILE A 116 -10.21 6.75 8.35
N GLN A 117 -11.19 7.65 8.22
CA GLN A 117 -12.62 7.31 8.24
C GLN A 117 -12.97 6.27 7.16
N HIS A 118 -12.43 6.39 5.95
CA HIS A 118 -12.62 5.39 4.90
C HIS A 118 -12.14 3.99 5.35
N PHE A 119 -10.92 3.88 5.89
CA PHE A 119 -10.39 2.59 6.35
C PHE A 119 -11.10 2.05 7.60
N VAL A 120 -11.61 2.91 8.48
CA VAL A 120 -12.46 2.51 9.61
C VAL A 120 -13.79 1.95 9.09
N HIS A 121 -14.41 2.61 8.10
CA HIS A 121 -15.62 2.11 7.46
C HIS A 121 -15.42 0.74 6.79
N LEU A 122 -14.26 0.51 6.15
CA LEU A 122 -13.93 -0.81 5.61
C LEU A 122 -13.85 -1.89 6.71
N ILE A 123 -13.37 -1.56 7.91
CA ILE A 123 -13.34 -2.50 9.05
C ILE A 123 -14.77 -2.84 9.49
N GLU A 124 -15.69 -1.88 9.47
CA GLU A 124 -17.09 -2.10 9.81
C GLU A 124 -17.79 -2.99 8.78
N LEU A 125 -17.58 -2.72 7.50
CA LEU A 125 -18.22 -3.46 6.40
C LEU A 125 -17.67 -4.87 6.22
N HIS A 126 -16.34 -5.01 6.20
CA HIS A 126 -15.66 -6.27 5.86
C HIS A 126 -15.24 -7.06 7.10
N GLY A 127 -15.51 -6.53 8.29
CA GLY A 127 -15.09 -7.07 9.56
C GLY A 127 -13.63 -6.73 9.92
N ARG A 128 -13.28 -7.05 11.16
CA ARG A 128 -11.96 -6.78 11.75
C ARG A 128 -10.87 -7.69 11.18
N LYS A 129 -10.44 -7.41 9.96
CA LYS A 129 -9.30 -8.09 9.32
C LYS A 129 -7.97 -7.51 9.81
N MET A 130 -6.98 -8.37 10.00
CA MET A 130 -5.64 -7.98 10.45
C MET A 130 -5.00 -6.91 9.57
N LEU A 131 -5.30 -6.93 8.27
CA LEU A 131 -4.68 -6.04 7.30
C LEU A 131 -5.11 -4.57 7.44
N TYR A 132 -6.40 -4.31 7.70
CA TYR A 132 -6.85 -2.93 7.93
C TYR A 132 -6.22 -2.36 9.20
N ILE A 133 -6.09 -3.17 10.26
CA ILE A 133 -5.38 -2.79 11.49
C ILE A 133 -3.91 -2.51 11.21
N LYS A 134 -3.25 -3.37 10.41
CA LYS A 134 -1.86 -3.19 10.00
C LYS A 134 -1.68 -1.86 9.27
N PHE A 135 -2.57 -1.50 8.36
CA PHE A 135 -2.53 -0.19 7.69
C PHE A 135 -2.63 0.96 8.70
N LEU A 136 -3.61 0.93 9.61
CA LEU A 136 -3.74 1.97 10.65
C LEU A 136 -2.48 2.07 11.52
N GLN A 137 -1.87 0.94 11.88
CA GLN A 137 -0.59 0.93 12.61
C GLN A 137 0.55 1.54 11.78
N THR A 138 0.62 1.24 10.48
CA THR A 138 1.64 1.79 9.57
C THR A 138 1.57 3.31 9.48
N ILE A 139 0.36 3.90 9.41
CA ILE A 139 0.21 5.36 9.34
C ILE A 139 0.37 6.07 10.69
N VAL A 140 0.16 5.36 11.81
CA VAL A 140 0.32 5.89 13.17
C VAL A 140 1.77 5.87 13.63
N LYS A 141 2.58 4.90 13.18
CA LYS A 141 3.98 4.76 13.57
C LYS A 141 4.87 4.48 12.36
N ALA A 142 5.80 5.39 12.08
CA ALA A 142 6.82 5.24 11.03
C ALA A 142 8.21 5.55 11.60
N GLU A 143 9.25 4.82 11.19
CA GLU A 143 10.63 5.00 11.68
C GLU A 143 10.75 5.04 13.22
N ASN A 144 9.95 4.22 13.90
CA ASN A 144 9.81 4.20 15.36
C ASN A 144 9.27 5.48 16.02
N GLN A 145 8.74 6.42 15.23
CA GLN A 145 8.12 7.65 15.71
C GLN A 145 6.60 7.57 15.59
N TYR A 146 5.89 8.00 16.64
CA TYR A 146 4.43 8.15 16.59
C TYR A 146 4.05 9.45 15.88
N ILE A 147 3.09 9.34 14.98
CA ILE A 147 2.58 10.43 14.18
C ILE A 147 1.31 10.92 14.86
N LYS A 148 1.49 11.91 15.73
CA LYS A 148 0.46 12.36 16.67
C LYS A 148 -0.89 12.64 16.03
N ASN A 149 -0.92 13.32 14.87
CA ASN A 149 -2.17 13.60 14.16
C ASN A 149 -2.93 12.31 13.78
N CYS A 150 -2.24 11.33 13.17
CA CYS A 150 -2.83 10.04 12.83
C CYS A 150 -3.26 9.27 14.08
N GLN A 151 -2.44 9.31 15.13
CA GLN A 151 -2.75 8.66 16.41
C GLN A 151 -4.03 9.21 17.03
N ASP A 152 -4.16 10.53 17.12
CA ASP A 152 -5.31 11.18 17.72
C ASP A 152 -6.61 10.83 16.97
N ILE A 153 -6.58 10.83 15.64
CA ILE A 153 -7.73 10.48 14.80
C ILE A 153 -8.10 8.99 14.91
N VAL A 154 -7.11 8.07 14.85
CA VAL A 154 -7.39 6.63 14.99
C VAL A 154 -7.95 6.31 16.38
N MET A 155 -7.50 7.01 17.42
CA MET A 155 -8.01 6.85 18.78
C MET A 155 -9.43 7.41 18.93
N SER A 156 -9.77 8.55 18.29
CA SER A 156 -11.12 9.09 18.35
C SER A 156 -12.13 8.20 17.64
N GLU A 157 -11.79 7.70 16.44
CA GLU A 157 -12.65 6.81 15.65
C GLU A 157 -12.76 5.42 16.29
N GLY A 158 -11.65 4.88 16.80
CA GLY A 158 -11.63 3.55 17.45
C GLY A 158 -12.36 3.48 18.80
N VAL A 159 -12.46 4.60 19.52
CA VAL A 159 -13.25 4.70 20.78
C VAL A 159 -14.72 5.02 20.49
N GLY A 160 -15.03 5.73 19.40
CA GLY A 160 -16.39 6.01 18.95
C GLY A 160 -17.18 4.76 18.52
N ASN A 161 -16.50 3.81 17.86
CA ASN A 161 -17.14 2.62 17.28
C ASN A 161 -17.01 1.36 18.15
N ALA A 162 -16.52 1.51 19.40
CA ALA A 162 -16.50 0.45 20.42
C ALA A 162 -17.73 0.46 21.34
N LYS A 163 -18.86 0.98 20.86
CA LYS A 163 -20.16 0.98 21.55
C LYS A 163 -21.17 0.07 20.86
#